data_AF-A0A2N3C6J5-F1
#
_entry.id   AF-A0A2N3C6J5-F1
#
_cell.length_a   1.000
_cell.length_b   1.000
_cell.length_c   1.000
_cell.angle_alpha   90.00
_cell.angle_beta   90.00
_cell.angle_gamma   90.00
#
_symmetry.space_group_name_H-M   'P 1'
#
loop_
_entity.id
_entity.type
_entity.pdbx_description
1 polymer ?
#
loop_
_entity_poly.entity_id
_entity_poly.type
_entity_poly.pdbx_seq_one_letter_code
_entity_poly.pdbx_strand_id
1 'polypeptide(L)'
;MSAARAGQAAAIVRSLIDTDFYKLLMCQSVRRNRPDTCVVFSLINRSTQVPLARLVDEGELREQLDHIRTLSLSRGESTWLRGNMFYGKRQMFRPDFMEWFEALRLPPYHLERVGDQYELTFEGAWPEVMLWEIPALAVLMELRSRAVLKDMGKFELQVLYARAMNRVWEKVQRLRALPALRLADFGTRRRHSFLWQDWCVQALLEGLGAHFAGTSNCLIAMRREVEAIGTNAHELPMIYAALADTDEELARAPYQVLADWHEEHDGNLRIILPDTYGTKGFLERAPDWLAGWTGIRIDSGDPVEGAETAIAWWQSR
;
A
#
# COMPACT_ATOMS: atom_id res chain seq x y z
N MET A 1 2.58 12.36 -24.64
CA MET A 1 1.87 12.98 -23.51
C MET A 1 0.70 13.77 -24.08
N SER A 2 -0.51 13.20 -24.02
CA SER A 2 -1.73 13.83 -24.56
C SER A 2 -2.11 15.03 -23.71
N ALA A 3 -2.46 16.13 -24.37
CA ALA A 3 -2.94 17.37 -23.75
C ALA A 3 -4.26 17.11 -22.99
N ALA A 4 -4.25 17.38 -21.69
CA ALA A 4 -5.47 17.54 -20.91
C ALA A 4 -6.14 18.86 -21.33
N ARG A 5 -7.47 18.88 -21.37
CA ARG A 5 -8.27 20.08 -21.62
C ARG A 5 -7.90 21.16 -20.58
N ALA A 6 -7.68 22.37 -21.05
CA ALA A 6 -7.38 23.53 -20.22
C ALA A 6 -8.50 23.74 -19.18
N GLY A 7 -8.15 23.71 -17.90
CA GLY A 7 -9.02 24.08 -16.78
C GLY A 7 -9.27 23.01 -15.71
N GLN A 8 -8.86 21.75 -15.90
CA GLN A 8 -8.98 20.71 -14.87
C GLN A 8 -7.65 19.98 -14.73
N ALA A 9 -7.04 20.03 -13.55
CA ALA A 9 -5.80 19.31 -13.28
C ALA A 9 -6.01 17.81 -13.52
N ALA A 10 -5.13 17.17 -14.28
CA ALA A 10 -5.24 15.74 -14.56
C ALA A 10 -5.24 14.95 -13.24
N ALA A 11 -6.27 14.11 -13.06
CA ALA A 11 -6.48 13.28 -11.87
C ALA A 11 -5.24 12.44 -11.56
N ILE A 12 -4.75 12.55 -10.32
CA ILE A 12 -3.56 11.84 -9.82
C ILE A 12 -3.90 10.37 -9.55
N VAL A 13 -4.98 10.14 -8.80
CA VAL A 13 -5.52 8.80 -8.54
C VAL A 13 -6.50 8.46 -9.63
N ARG A 14 -6.28 7.33 -10.29
CA ARG A 14 -6.98 7.00 -11.54
C ARG A 14 -8.13 6.02 -11.37
N SER A 15 -8.20 5.36 -10.22
CA SER A 15 -9.12 4.25 -9.92
C SER A 15 -9.13 3.98 -8.42
N LEU A 16 -10.20 3.37 -7.91
CA LEU A 16 -10.22 2.81 -6.55
C LEU A 16 -9.14 1.73 -6.34
N ILE A 17 -8.72 1.04 -7.41
CA ILE A 17 -7.65 0.04 -7.35
C ILE A 17 -6.27 0.61 -7.70
N ASP A 18 -6.12 1.94 -7.81
CA ASP A 18 -4.80 2.59 -7.79
C ASP A 18 -4.28 2.66 -6.34
N THR A 19 -4.15 1.49 -5.72
CA THR A 19 -3.81 1.25 -4.32
C THR A 19 -3.00 -0.03 -4.20
N ASP A 20 -2.42 -0.27 -3.02
CA ASP A 20 -1.66 -1.48 -2.74
C ASP A 20 -2.58 -2.69 -2.49
N PHE A 21 -2.25 -3.87 -3.03
CA PHE A 21 -3.09 -5.08 -2.98
C PHE A 21 -3.41 -5.53 -1.55
N TYR A 22 -2.45 -5.36 -0.63
CA TYR A 22 -2.66 -5.68 0.78
C TYR A 22 -3.85 -4.89 1.38
N LYS A 23 -4.15 -3.68 0.90
CA LYS A 23 -5.30 -2.91 1.36
C LYS A 23 -6.62 -3.57 1.02
N LEU A 24 -6.73 -4.20 -0.15
CA LEU A 24 -7.96 -4.91 -0.54
C LEU A 24 -8.12 -6.20 0.26
N LEU A 25 -7.04 -6.96 0.45
CA LEU A 25 -7.06 -8.19 1.26
C LEU A 25 -7.45 -7.90 2.70
N MET A 26 -6.80 -6.90 3.31
CA MET A 26 -7.12 -6.48 4.67
C MET A 26 -8.52 -5.89 4.77
N CYS A 27 -8.98 -5.10 3.79
CA CYS A 27 -10.33 -4.55 3.79
C CYS A 27 -11.40 -5.63 3.80
N GLN A 28 -11.22 -6.70 3.03
CA GLN A 28 -12.11 -7.86 3.10
C GLN A 28 -12.10 -8.49 4.50
N SER A 29 -10.91 -8.71 5.07
CA SER A 29 -10.79 -9.35 6.39
C SER A 29 -11.39 -8.50 7.51
N VAL A 30 -11.14 -7.19 7.49
CA VAL A 30 -11.75 -6.23 8.43
C VAL A 30 -13.26 -6.19 8.25
N ARG A 31 -13.77 -6.16 7.02
CA ARG A 31 -15.22 -6.16 6.78
C ARG A 31 -15.89 -7.44 7.28
N ARG A 32 -15.19 -8.58 7.25
CA ARG A 32 -15.69 -9.85 7.80
C ARG A 32 -15.70 -9.84 9.33
N ASN A 33 -14.61 -9.39 9.96
CA ASN A 33 -14.37 -9.62 11.38
C ASN A 33 -14.68 -8.42 12.27
N ARG A 34 -14.58 -7.19 11.73
CA ARG A 34 -14.68 -5.90 12.43
C ARG A 34 -15.43 -4.84 11.60
N PRO A 35 -16.63 -5.13 11.05
CA PRO A 35 -17.31 -4.20 10.13
C PRO A 35 -17.72 -2.87 10.78
N ASP A 36 -18.08 -2.89 12.06
CA ASP A 36 -18.65 -1.74 12.77
C ASP A 36 -17.61 -0.93 13.55
N THR A 37 -16.32 -1.27 13.44
CA THR A 37 -15.25 -0.55 14.12
C THR A 37 -15.07 0.83 13.49
N CYS A 38 -15.24 1.89 14.28
CA CYS A 38 -14.90 3.26 13.87
C CYS A 38 -13.42 3.55 14.13
N VAL A 39 -12.77 4.21 13.18
CA VAL A 39 -11.35 4.58 13.25
C VAL A 39 -11.13 6.00 12.75
N VAL A 40 -10.01 6.59 13.18
CA VAL A 40 -9.49 7.83 12.62
C VAL A 40 -8.11 7.56 12.03
N PHE A 41 -7.93 7.90 10.77
CA PHE A 41 -6.62 7.90 10.10
C PHE A 41 -6.15 9.35 9.98
N SER A 42 -4.91 9.60 10.37
CA SER A 42 -4.30 10.93 10.27
C SER A 42 -3.02 10.88 9.45
N LEU A 43 -2.91 11.78 8.48
CA LEU A 43 -1.67 12.03 7.78
C LEU A 43 -0.68 12.74 8.72
N ILE A 44 0.54 12.23 8.80
CA ILE A 44 1.61 12.86 9.56
C ILE A 44 2.82 13.08 8.66
N ASN A 45 3.17 14.34 8.40
CA ASN A 45 4.48 14.68 7.85
C ASN A 45 5.52 14.69 8.97
N ARG A 46 6.33 13.63 9.02
CA ARG A 46 7.39 13.49 10.03
C ARG A 46 8.62 14.37 9.76
N SER A 47 8.68 15.07 8.63
CA SER A 47 9.82 15.93 8.25
C SER A 47 9.52 17.40 8.49
N THR A 48 10.17 17.98 9.50
CA THR A 48 10.07 19.42 9.83
C THR A 48 10.66 20.34 8.76
N GLN A 49 11.50 19.81 7.87
CA GLN A 49 12.17 20.61 6.82
C GLN A 49 11.34 20.77 5.54
N VAL A 50 10.21 20.07 5.41
CA VAL A 50 9.36 20.11 4.21
C VAL A 50 8.05 20.80 4.58
N PRO A 51 7.89 22.10 4.28
CA PRO A 51 6.67 22.84 4.58
C PRO A 51 5.59 22.51 3.54
N LEU A 52 4.80 21.45 3.77
CA LEU A 52 3.82 20.95 2.80
C LEU A 52 2.83 22.03 2.35
N ALA A 53 2.32 22.86 3.27
CA ALA A 53 1.35 23.90 2.95
C ALA A 53 1.95 25.13 2.23
N ARG A 54 3.26 25.15 2.01
CA ARG A 54 3.92 26.12 1.10
C ARG A 54 4.19 25.53 -0.28
N LEU A 55 4.22 24.21 -0.40
CA LEU A 55 4.54 23.50 -1.63
C LEU A 55 3.29 23.06 -2.38
N VAL A 56 2.30 22.57 -1.66
CA VAL A 56 1.05 22.03 -2.19
C VAL A 56 -0.05 23.06 -1.96
N ASP A 57 -0.76 23.43 -3.02
CA ASP A 57 -1.93 24.30 -2.92
C ASP A 57 -3.10 23.55 -2.27
N GLU A 58 -3.82 24.21 -1.37
CA GLU A 58 -4.93 23.58 -0.63
C GLU A 58 -6.11 23.28 -1.55
N GLY A 59 -6.41 24.17 -2.50
CA GLY A 59 -7.48 23.98 -3.48
C GLY A 59 -7.20 22.78 -4.36
N GLU A 60 -6.00 22.69 -4.92
CA GLU A 60 -5.58 21.51 -5.71
C GLU A 60 -5.64 20.21 -4.89
N LEU A 61 -5.21 20.24 -3.62
CA LEU A 61 -5.30 19.07 -2.74
C LEU A 61 -6.76 18.64 -2.53
N ARG A 62 -7.66 19.58 -2.22
CA ARG A 62 -9.10 19.31 -2.06
C ARG A 62 -9.72 18.76 -3.33
N GLU A 63 -9.43 19.34 -4.48
CA GLU A 63 -9.94 18.87 -5.78
C GLU A 63 -9.57 17.40 -6.03
N GLN A 64 -8.33 16.99 -5.71
CA GLN A 64 -7.89 15.62 -5.89
C GLN A 64 -8.52 14.66 -4.88
N LEU A 65 -8.66 15.07 -3.61
CA LEU A 65 -9.34 14.28 -2.59
C LEU A 65 -10.84 14.13 -2.90
N ASP A 66 -11.50 15.18 -3.34
CA ASP A 66 -12.90 15.16 -3.76
C ASP A 66 -13.08 14.27 -5.00
N HIS A 67 -12.15 14.33 -5.96
CA HIS A 67 -12.16 13.42 -7.11
C HIS A 67 -12.11 11.95 -6.67
N ILE A 68 -11.24 11.58 -5.72
CA ILE A 68 -11.13 10.19 -5.23
C ILE A 68 -12.48 9.69 -4.70
N ARG A 69 -13.24 10.53 -3.99
CA ARG A 69 -14.57 10.18 -3.46
C ARG A 69 -15.61 9.92 -4.56
N THR A 70 -15.38 10.40 -5.78
CA THR A 70 -16.27 10.12 -6.93
C THR A 70 -15.96 8.80 -7.62
N LEU A 71 -14.82 8.17 -7.32
CA LEU A 71 -14.40 6.94 -7.98
C LEU A 71 -15.28 5.75 -7.58
N SER A 72 -15.49 4.87 -8.55
CA SER A 72 -16.11 3.56 -8.38
C SER A 72 -15.35 2.56 -9.23
N LEU A 73 -15.45 1.27 -8.91
CA LEU A 73 -14.88 0.24 -9.77
C LEU A 73 -15.50 0.32 -11.16
N SER A 74 -14.65 0.35 -12.18
CA SER A 74 -15.09 0.10 -13.54
C SER A 74 -15.44 -1.39 -13.72
N ARG A 75 -16.20 -1.69 -14.77
CA ARG A 75 -16.54 -3.09 -15.12
C ARG A 75 -15.30 -3.96 -15.33
N GLY A 76 -14.25 -3.40 -15.93
CA GLY A 76 -12.99 -4.12 -16.17
C GLY A 76 -12.27 -4.47 -14.88
N GLU A 77 -12.20 -3.52 -13.94
CA GLU A 77 -11.53 -3.71 -12.65
C GLU A 77 -12.30 -4.69 -11.75
N SER A 78 -13.63 -4.58 -11.73
CA SER A 78 -14.50 -5.56 -11.05
C SER A 78 -14.29 -6.98 -11.62
N THR A 79 -14.25 -7.11 -12.94
CA THR A 79 -14.01 -8.41 -13.61
C THR A 79 -12.64 -8.97 -13.26
N TRP A 80 -11.60 -8.12 -13.23
CA TRP A 80 -10.25 -8.52 -12.86
C TRP A 80 -10.17 -9.02 -11.42
N LEU A 81 -10.75 -8.30 -10.45
CA LEU A 81 -10.76 -8.71 -9.04
C LEU A 81 -11.53 -10.03 -8.81
N ARG A 82 -12.65 -10.23 -9.50
CA ARG A 82 -13.47 -11.46 -9.37
C ARG A 82 -12.85 -12.67 -10.06
N GLY A 83 -12.27 -12.46 -11.24
CA GLY A 83 -11.89 -13.54 -12.16
C GLY A 83 -10.41 -13.91 -12.16
N ASN A 84 -9.52 -12.99 -11.78
CA ASN A 84 -8.09 -13.24 -11.83
C ASN A 84 -7.65 -14.26 -10.76
N MET A 85 -6.53 -14.94 -11.03
CA MET A 85 -5.87 -15.79 -10.05
C MET A 85 -4.87 -14.94 -9.26
N PHE A 86 -4.97 -14.98 -7.94
CA PHE A 86 -4.03 -14.29 -7.06
C PHE A 86 -3.44 -15.32 -6.11
N TYR A 87 -2.11 -15.37 -5.99
CA TYR A 87 -1.45 -16.29 -5.07
C TYR A 87 -1.85 -17.77 -5.30
N GLY A 88 -2.16 -18.15 -6.55
CA GLY A 88 -2.65 -19.49 -6.90
C GLY A 88 -4.12 -19.77 -6.57
N LYS A 89 -4.83 -18.81 -5.95
CA LYS A 89 -6.25 -18.90 -5.61
C LYS A 89 -7.10 -18.16 -6.64
N ARG A 90 -8.09 -18.86 -7.20
CA ARG A 90 -9.17 -18.22 -7.96
C ARG A 90 -10.19 -17.64 -6.99
N GLN A 91 -10.82 -16.53 -7.37
CA GLN A 91 -11.85 -15.87 -6.54
C GLN A 91 -11.29 -15.51 -5.14
N MET A 92 -10.17 -14.77 -5.12
CA MET A 92 -9.56 -14.28 -3.87
C MET A 92 -10.55 -13.45 -3.05
N PHE A 93 -11.36 -12.64 -3.73
CA PHE A 93 -12.35 -11.78 -3.12
C PHE A 93 -13.74 -12.41 -3.11
N ARG A 94 -14.38 -12.39 -1.94
CA ARG A 94 -15.71 -12.95 -1.72
C ARG A 94 -16.78 -12.15 -2.50
N PRO A 95 -17.86 -12.80 -2.95
CA PRO A 95 -18.93 -12.11 -3.68
C PRO A 95 -19.53 -10.93 -2.89
N ASP A 96 -19.78 -11.10 -1.59
CA ASP A 96 -20.37 -10.07 -0.73
C ASP A 96 -19.44 -8.87 -0.50
N PHE A 97 -18.12 -9.12 -0.42
CA PHE A 97 -17.13 -8.05 -0.38
C PHE A 97 -17.10 -7.27 -1.69
N MET A 98 -17.14 -7.97 -2.83
CA MET A 98 -17.10 -7.31 -4.14
C MET A 98 -18.36 -6.47 -4.42
N GLU A 99 -19.54 -6.95 -4.03
CA GLU A 99 -20.79 -6.16 -4.12
C GLU A 99 -20.70 -4.87 -3.30
N TRP A 100 -20.18 -4.96 -2.07
CA TRP A 100 -19.93 -3.78 -1.24
C TRP A 100 -18.88 -2.85 -1.86
N PHE A 101 -17.76 -3.38 -2.36
CA PHE A 101 -16.66 -2.57 -2.90
C PHE A 101 -17.04 -1.87 -4.22
N GLU A 102 -17.93 -2.46 -5.02
CA GLU A 102 -18.51 -1.82 -6.21
C GLU A 102 -19.43 -0.64 -5.87
N ALA A 103 -20.15 -0.72 -4.74
CA ALA A 103 -21.02 0.34 -4.24
C ALA A 103 -20.29 1.42 -3.41
N LEU A 104 -19.07 1.12 -2.95
CA LEU A 104 -18.31 1.99 -2.05
C LEU A 104 -18.12 3.40 -2.60
N ARG A 105 -18.27 4.38 -1.72
CA ARG A 105 -17.76 5.74 -1.88
C ARG A 105 -16.97 6.09 -0.64
N LEU A 106 -15.77 6.65 -0.81
CA LEU A 106 -14.93 6.96 0.33
C LEU A 106 -15.57 8.05 1.22
N PRO A 107 -15.45 7.92 2.56
CA PRO A 107 -16.07 8.85 3.50
C PRO A 107 -15.47 10.25 3.37
N PRO A 108 -16.14 11.29 3.90
CA PRO A 108 -15.57 12.63 3.98
C PRO A 108 -14.20 12.65 4.67
N TYR A 109 -13.41 13.66 4.34
CA TYR A 109 -12.15 13.96 5.00
C TYR A 109 -12.23 15.32 5.69
N HIS A 110 -11.40 15.52 6.70
CA HIS A 110 -11.14 16.82 7.28
C HIS A 110 -9.73 17.26 6.90
N LEU A 111 -9.61 18.46 6.36
CA LEU A 111 -8.33 19.06 5.97
C LEU A 111 -8.26 20.46 6.58
N GLU A 112 -7.22 20.67 7.38
CA GLU A 112 -6.92 21.95 8.00
C GLU A 112 -5.46 22.31 7.73
N ARG A 113 -5.20 23.60 7.49
CA ARG A 113 -3.83 24.13 7.44
C ARG A 113 -3.41 24.55 8.84
N VAL A 114 -2.36 23.91 9.36
CA VAL A 114 -1.76 24.27 10.65
C VAL A 114 -0.34 24.78 10.40
N GLY A 115 -0.19 26.10 10.42
CA GLY A 115 1.07 26.78 10.10
C GLY A 115 1.52 26.54 8.66
N ASP A 116 2.62 25.80 8.48
CA ASP A 116 3.15 25.40 7.17
C ASP A 116 2.98 23.91 6.82
N GLN A 117 2.11 23.22 7.58
CA GLN A 117 1.70 21.84 7.34
C GLN A 117 0.20 21.73 7.09
N TYR A 118 -0.22 20.53 6.71
CA TYR A 118 -1.62 20.14 6.64
C TYR A 118 -1.89 19.04 7.68
N GLU A 119 -3.00 19.21 8.40
CA GLU A 119 -3.64 18.14 9.16
C GLU A 119 -4.76 17.57 8.27
N LEU A 120 -4.58 16.32 7.84
CA LEU A 120 -5.55 15.61 7.00
C LEU A 120 -6.00 14.36 7.75
N THR A 121 -7.27 14.29 8.08
CA THR A 121 -7.87 13.18 8.82
C THR A 121 -9.07 12.59 8.10
N PHE A 122 -9.30 11.31 8.36
CA PHE A 122 -10.39 10.52 7.80
C PHE A 122 -11.02 9.74 8.95
N GLU A 123 -12.34 9.84 9.10
CA GLU A 123 -13.08 9.21 10.20
C GLU A 123 -14.29 8.45 9.65
N GLY A 124 -14.58 7.30 10.25
CA GLY A 124 -15.70 6.43 9.85
C GLY A 124 -15.42 4.95 10.08
N ALA A 125 -16.18 4.09 9.41
CA ALA A 125 -16.01 2.64 9.51
C ALA A 125 -14.64 2.20 8.96
N TRP A 126 -13.99 1.28 9.66
CA TRP A 126 -12.63 0.85 9.36
C TRP A 126 -12.44 0.33 7.93
N PRO A 127 -13.30 -0.54 7.37
CA PRO A 127 -13.20 -0.97 5.97
C PRO A 127 -13.20 0.19 4.96
N GLU A 128 -13.89 1.28 5.25
CA GLU A 128 -13.99 2.44 4.37
C GLU A 128 -12.78 3.37 4.52
N VAL A 129 -12.45 3.71 5.76
CA VAL A 129 -11.39 4.68 6.07
C VAL A 129 -10.01 4.15 5.69
N MET A 130 -9.75 2.85 5.86
CA MET A 130 -8.43 2.28 5.56
C MET A 130 -8.02 2.44 4.08
N LEU A 131 -9.00 2.59 3.18
CA LEU A 131 -8.79 2.77 1.75
C LEU A 131 -8.36 4.19 1.37
N TRP A 132 -8.38 5.15 2.31
CA TRP A 132 -7.82 6.49 2.11
C TRP A 132 -6.30 6.55 2.16
N GLU A 133 -5.62 5.64 2.87
CA GLU A 133 -4.18 5.75 3.16
C GLU A 133 -3.34 5.95 1.89
N ILE A 134 -3.47 5.04 0.93
CA ILE A 134 -2.60 5.02 -0.25
C ILE A 134 -2.98 6.14 -1.24
N PRO A 135 -4.26 6.37 -1.60
CA PRO A 135 -4.65 7.48 -2.46
C PRO A 135 -4.23 8.85 -1.91
N ALA A 136 -4.44 9.12 -0.63
CA ALA A 136 -4.09 10.41 -0.01
C ALA A 136 -2.59 10.67 -0.07
N LEU A 137 -1.77 9.66 0.26
CA LEU A 137 -0.31 9.75 0.17
C LEU A 137 0.16 9.94 -1.28
N ALA A 138 -0.41 9.22 -2.23
CA ALA A 138 -0.07 9.35 -3.64
C ALA A 138 -0.39 10.75 -4.20
N VAL A 139 -1.53 11.34 -3.81
CA VAL A 139 -1.91 12.73 -4.16
C VAL A 139 -0.87 13.71 -3.66
N LEU A 140 -0.55 13.68 -2.36
CA LEU A 140 0.40 14.62 -1.77
C LEU A 140 1.79 14.52 -2.40
N MET A 141 2.24 13.30 -2.68
CA MET A 141 3.55 13.06 -3.26
C MET A 141 3.62 13.53 -4.72
N GLU A 142 2.57 13.33 -5.50
CA GLU A 142 2.53 13.82 -6.88
C GLU A 142 2.32 15.34 -6.95
N LEU A 143 1.47 15.94 -6.09
CA LEU A 143 1.34 17.40 -5.99
C LEU A 143 2.66 18.07 -5.61
N ARG A 144 3.37 17.51 -4.62
CA ARG A 144 4.73 17.96 -4.29
C ARG A 144 5.67 17.86 -5.49
N SER A 145 5.61 16.76 -6.23
CA SER A 145 6.46 16.57 -7.42
C SER A 145 6.13 17.59 -8.51
N ARG A 146 4.83 17.86 -8.76
CA ARG A 146 4.38 18.91 -9.68
C ARG A 146 4.87 20.29 -9.25
N ALA A 147 4.76 20.62 -7.96
CA ALA A 147 5.19 21.90 -7.41
C ALA A 147 6.70 22.14 -7.54
N VAL A 148 7.52 21.11 -7.30
CA VAL A 148 8.99 21.21 -7.43
C VAL A 148 9.43 21.34 -8.89
N LEU A 149 8.66 20.78 -9.82
CA LEU A 149 8.97 20.79 -11.25
C LEU A 149 8.30 21.94 -12.03
N LYS A 150 7.47 22.77 -11.37
CA LYS A 150 6.57 23.73 -12.03
C LYS A 150 7.30 24.77 -12.88
N ASP A 151 8.50 25.18 -12.46
CA ASP A 151 9.28 26.25 -13.09
C ASP A 151 10.25 25.71 -14.16
N MET A 152 10.32 24.38 -14.34
CA MET A 152 11.21 23.75 -15.33
C MET A 152 10.65 23.85 -16.74
N GLY A 153 11.51 24.22 -17.69
CA GLY A 153 11.19 24.20 -19.11
C GLY A 153 11.00 22.78 -19.65
N LYS A 154 10.29 22.64 -20.77
CA LYS A 154 10.03 21.34 -21.42
C LYS A 154 11.32 20.55 -21.70
N PHE A 155 12.37 21.21 -22.17
CA PHE A 155 13.65 20.57 -22.46
C PHE A 155 14.36 20.10 -21.17
N GLU A 156 14.32 20.90 -20.12
CA GLU A 156 14.91 20.54 -18.82
C GLU A 156 14.20 19.32 -18.21
N LEU A 157 12.87 19.26 -18.31
CA LEU A 157 12.09 18.09 -17.91
C LEU A 157 12.50 16.85 -18.70
N GLN A 158 12.68 16.96 -20.03
CA GLN A 158 13.14 15.84 -20.85
C GLN A 158 14.52 15.33 -20.39
N VAL A 159 15.47 16.24 -20.12
CA VAL A 159 16.80 15.88 -19.62
C VAL A 159 16.72 15.23 -18.24
N LEU A 160 15.89 15.76 -17.33
CA LEU A 160 15.67 15.21 -16.00
C LEU A 160 15.16 13.76 -16.08
N TYR A 161 14.10 13.53 -16.83
CA TYR A 161 13.52 12.19 -16.94
C TYR A 161 14.45 11.23 -17.70
N ALA A 162 15.19 11.68 -18.72
CA ALA A 162 16.20 10.86 -19.38
C ALA A 162 17.26 10.35 -18.40
N ARG A 163 17.78 11.24 -17.54
CA ARG A 163 18.74 10.87 -16.49
C ARG A 163 18.11 9.95 -15.43
N ALA A 164 16.87 10.21 -15.03
CA ALA A 164 16.16 9.36 -14.08
C ALA A 164 15.93 7.94 -14.63
N MET A 165 15.53 7.83 -15.91
CA MET A 165 15.35 6.55 -16.60
C MET A 165 16.65 5.76 -16.66
N ASN A 166 17.76 6.43 -17.04
CA ASN A 166 19.08 5.79 -17.05
C ASN A 166 19.48 5.28 -15.66
N ARG A 167 19.26 6.07 -14.60
CA ARG A 167 19.56 5.67 -13.21
C ARG A 167 18.76 4.44 -12.77
N VAL A 168 17.49 4.32 -13.16
CA VAL A 168 16.69 3.13 -12.87
C VAL A 168 17.25 1.93 -13.63
N TRP A 169 17.58 2.09 -14.90
CA TRP A 169 18.13 1.02 -15.73
C TRP A 169 19.48 0.51 -15.23
N GLU A 170 20.38 1.38 -14.77
CA GLU A 170 21.64 0.99 -14.14
C GLU A 170 21.42 0.11 -12.90
N LYS A 171 20.41 0.43 -12.07
CA LYS A 171 20.04 -0.42 -10.92
C LYS A 171 19.53 -1.78 -11.37
N VAL A 172 18.68 -1.82 -12.40
CA VAL A 172 18.20 -3.07 -13.01
C VAL A 172 19.36 -3.95 -13.46
N GLN A 173 20.34 -3.40 -14.18
CA GLN A 173 21.51 -4.16 -14.63
C GLN A 173 22.31 -4.75 -13.47
N ARG A 174 22.49 -3.98 -12.38
CA ARG A 174 23.16 -4.47 -11.17
C ARG A 174 22.38 -5.60 -10.50
N LEU A 175 21.07 -5.47 -10.38
CA LEU A 175 20.21 -6.47 -9.73
C LEU A 175 20.11 -7.76 -10.56
N ARG A 176 20.15 -7.66 -11.89
CA ARG A 176 20.17 -8.80 -12.81
C ARG A 176 21.35 -9.74 -12.57
N ALA A 177 22.47 -9.24 -12.04
CA ALA A 177 23.64 -10.05 -11.70
C ALA A 177 23.43 -10.95 -10.47
N LEU A 178 22.29 -10.85 -9.77
CA LEU A 178 21.99 -11.62 -8.56
C LEU A 178 20.95 -12.72 -8.87
N PRO A 179 21.36 -13.96 -9.18
CA PRO A 179 20.45 -15.00 -9.70
C PRO A 179 19.41 -15.50 -8.69
N ALA A 180 19.65 -15.35 -7.39
CA ALA A 180 18.68 -15.74 -6.35
C ALA A 180 17.69 -14.61 -5.98
N LEU A 181 17.88 -13.40 -6.54
CA LEU A 181 17.04 -12.26 -6.18
C LEU A 181 15.61 -12.44 -6.69
N ARG A 182 14.66 -12.10 -5.82
CA ARG A 182 13.25 -11.85 -6.15
C ARG A 182 12.92 -10.43 -5.71
N LEU A 183 12.33 -9.63 -6.59
CA LEU A 183 12.00 -8.24 -6.31
C LEU A 183 10.54 -7.95 -6.68
N ALA A 184 9.83 -7.24 -5.82
CA ALA A 184 8.51 -6.68 -6.13
C ALA A 184 8.53 -5.16 -5.95
N ASP A 185 7.69 -4.44 -6.70
CA ASP A 185 7.44 -3.01 -6.50
C ASP A 185 6.46 -2.78 -5.34
N PHE A 186 6.83 -1.90 -4.41
CA PHE A 186 6.01 -1.45 -3.27
C PHE A 186 5.99 0.09 -3.18
N GLY A 187 6.15 0.77 -4.33
CA GLY A 187 6.41 2.20 -4.40
C GLY A 187 5.20 3.13 -4.34
N THR A 188 3.97 2.63 -4.31
CA THR A 188 2.75 3.41 -4.59
C THR A 188 2.62 4.66 -3.72
N ARG A 189 2.68 4.51 -2.40
CA ARG A 189 2.41 5.61 -1.44
C ARG A 189 3.42 6.76 -1.48
N ARG A 190 4.61 6.54 -2.07
CA ARG A 190 5.68 7.55 -2.16
C ARG A 190 6.17 7.75 -3.59
N ARG A 191 5.37 7.35 -4.58
CA ARG A 191 5.73 7.50 -5.99
C ARG A 191 5.88 8.97 -6.36
N HIS A 192 6.80 9.25 -7.27
CA HIS A 192 6.93 10.57 -7.89
C HIS A 192 5.65 10.97 -8.65
N SER A 193 5.13 10.06 -9.46
CA SER A 193 3.82 10.18 -10.12
C SER A 193 3.34 8.80 -10.53
N PHE A 194 2.04 8.67 -10.85
CA PHE A 194 1.50 7.41 -11.41
C PHE A 194 2.30 6.94 -12.63
N LEU A 195 2.54 7.84 -13.59
CA LEU A 195 3.24 7.50 -14.84
C LEU A 195 4.69 7.09 -14.59
N TRP A 196 5.34 7.68 -13.58
CA TRP A 196 6.71 7.31 -13.23
C TRP A 196 6.77 5.92 -12.58
N GLN A 197 5.83 5.58 -11.68
CA GLN A 197 5.73 4.22 -11.12
C GLN A 197 5.47 3.20 -12.22
N ASP A 198 4.49 3.47 -13.09
CA ASP A 198 4.12 2.59 -14.20
C ASP A 198 5.29 2.37 -15.20
N TRP A 199 6.12 3.39 -15.42
CA TRP A 199 7.35 3.25 -16.20
C TRP A 199 8.42 2.43 -15.46
N CYS A 200 8.63 2.67 -14.16
CA CYS A 200 9.58 1.89 -13.36
C CYS A 200 9.21 0.40 -13.32
N VAL A 201 7.92 0.08 -13.16
CA VAL A 201 7.43 -1.30 -13.17
C VAL A 201 7.69 -1.97 -14.53
N GLN A 202 7.45 -1.27 -15.64
CA GLN A 202 7.79 -1.79 -16.97
C GLN A 202 9.29 -2.08 -17.09
N ALA A 203 10.14 -1.14 -16.66
CA ALA A 203 11.59 -1.32 -16.72
C ALA A 203 12.08 -2.49 -15.84
N LEU A 204 11.45 -2.71 -14.68
CA LEU A 204 11.75 -3.85 -13.81
C LEU A 204 11.30 -5.17 -14.44
N LEU A 205 10.11 -5.20 -15.05
CA LEU A 205 9.58 -6.37 -15.75
C LEU A 205 10.49 -6.79 -16.91
N GLU A 206 10.81 -5.88 -17.83
CA GLU A 206 11.72 -6.15 -18.96
C GLU A 206 13.16 -6.43 -18.49
N GLY A 207 13.55 -5.76 -17.41
CA GLY A 207 14.88 -5.79 -16.85
C GLY A 207 15.24 -7.08 -16.12
N LEU A 208 14.34 -7.56 -15.29
CA LEU A 208 14.58 -8.67 -14.37
C LEU A 208 13.84 -9.95 -14.80
N GLY A 209 12.88 -9.85 -15.72
CA GLY A 209 12.11 -10.99 -16.22
C GLY A 209 11.51 -11.79 -15.06
N ALA A 210 11.82 -13.07 -15.01
CA ALA A 210 11.33 -13.96 -13.96
C ALA A 210 11.71 -13.52 -12.53
N HIS A 211 12.79 -12.74 -12.33
CA HIS A 211 13.19 -12.24 -11.02
C HIS A 211 12.30 -11.09 -10.50
N PHE A 212 11.51 -10.47 -11.37
CA PHE A 212 10.47 -9.53 -10.96
C PHE A 212 9.21 -10.29 -10.56
N ALA A 213 8.87 -10.24 -9.28
CA ALA A 213 7.75 -10.96 -8.70
C ALA A 213 6.41 -10.28 -8.95
N GLY A 214 6.37 -8.96 -9.21
CA GLY A 214 5.12 -8.21 -9.41
C GLY A 214 5.14 -6.83 -8.76
N THR A 215 3.97 -6.21 -8.63
CA THR A 215 3.79 -4.88 -7.98
C THR A 215 2.67 -4.94 -6.97
N SER A 216 2.77 -4.15 -5.89
CA SER A 216 1.66 -3.96 -4.97
C SER A 216 0.51 -3.17 -5.59
N ASN A 217 0.76 -2.31 -6.58
CA ASN A 217 -0.29 -1.47 -7.15
C ASN A 217 -1.25 -2.29 -8.03
N CYS A 218 -2.50 -2.46 -7.61
CA CYS A 218 -3.47 -3.30 -8.33
C CYS A 218 -3.75 -2.80 -9.75
N LEU A 219 -3.87 -1.48 -9.96
CA LEU A 219 -4.12 -0.90 -11.27
C LEU A 219 -2.95 -1.15 -12.23
N ILE A 220 -1.71 -1.00 -11.77
CA ILE A 220 -0.52 -1.29 -12.58
C ILE A 220 -0.40 -2.80 -12.81
N ALA A 221 -0.64 -3.64 -11.79
CA ALA A 221 -0.66 -5.09 -11.93
C ALA A 221 -1.64 -5.54 -13.03
N MET A 222 -2.87 -5.02 -12.99
CA MET A 222 -3.89 -5.26 -14.01
C MET A 222 -3.44 -4.79 -15.40
N ARG A 223 -2.86 -3.59 -15.52
CA ARG A 223 -2.47 -3.01 -16.83
C ARG A 223 -1.24 -3.65 -17.46
N ARG A 224 -0.31 -4.12 -16.63
CA ARG A 224 0.95 -4.73 -17.08
C ARG A 224 0.89 -6.26 -17.11
N GLU A 225 -0.25 -6.84 -16.73
CA GLU A 225 -0.46 -8.28 -16.64
C GLU A 225 0.61 -8.97 -15.78
N VAL A 226 0.95 -8.34 -14.65
CA VAL A 226 1.88 -8.89 -13.64
C VAL A 226 1.13 -9.23 -12.35
N GLU A 227 1.74 -10.06 -11.51
CA GLU A 227 1.16 -10.42 -10.22
C GLU A 227 0.96 -9.19 -9.32
N ALA A 228 -0.19 -9.14 -8.66
CA ALA A 228 -0.47 -8.19 -7.59
C ALA A 228 0.08 -8.75 -6.27
N ILE A 229 0.98 -8.01 -5.61
CA ILE A 229 1.73 -8.48 -4.45
C ILE A 229 1.30 -7.73 -3.17
N GLY A 230 0.99 -8.46 -2.10
CA GLY A 230 0.66 -7.89 -0.80
C GLY A 230 0.44 -8.97 0.26
N THR A 231 0.59 -8.60 1.53
CA THR A 231 0.29 -9.47 2.67
C THR A 231 -0.67 -8.74 3.63
N ASN A 232 -0.30 -8.55 4.89
CA ASN A 232 -1.00 -7.71 5.86
C ASN A 232 -0.08 -6.53 6.28
N ALA A 233 -0.58 -5.63 7.11
CA ALA A 233 0.14 -4.44 7.57
C ALA A 233 -0.15 -4.14 9.05
N HIS A 234 0.70 -3.29 9.65
CA HIS A 234 0.65 -2.94 11.07
C HIS A 234 -0.68 -2.38 11.55
N GLU A 235 -1.49 -1.77 10.68
CA GLU A 235 -2.78 -1.22 11.11
C GLU A 235 -3.71 -2.28 11.74
N LEU A 236 -3.62 -3.54 11.28
CA LEU A 236 -4.46 -4.60 11.85
C LEU A 236 -4.12 -4.88 13.32
N PRO A 237 -2.89 -5.29 13.70
CA PRO A 237 -2.55 -5.50 15.10
C PRO A 237 -2.65 -4.21 15.94
N MET A 238 -2.38 -3.03 15.36
CA MET A 238 -2.55 -1.75 16.03
C MET A 238 -4.00 -1.53 16.50
N ILE A 239 -4.97 -1.78 15.61
CA ILE A 239 -6.38 -1.57 15.91
C ILE A 239 -6.92 -2.70 16.81
N TYR A 240 -6.52 -3.95 16.60
CA TYR A 240 -6.91 -5.05 17.49
C TYR A 240 -6.48 -4.81 18.94
N ALA A 241 -5.27 -4.27 19.14
CA ALA A 241 -4.78 -3.90 20.46
C ALA A 241 -5.55 -2.71 21.05
N ALA A 242 -5.86 -1.69 20.24
CA ALA A 242 -6.64 -0.53 20.68
C ALA A 242 -8.09 -0.87 21.06
N LEU A 243 -8.62 -1.98 20.54
CA LEU A 243 -9.95 -2.50 20.85
C LEU A 243 -9.98 -3.45 22.05
N ALA A 244 -8.83 -3.79 22.64
CA ALA A 244 -8.78 -4.67 23.81
C ALA A 244 -9.21 -3.93 25.08
N ASP A 245 -10.09 -4.54 25.87
CA ASP A 245 -10.60 -3.97 27.12
C ASP A 245 -9.80 -4.44 28.35
N THR A 246 -9.01 -5.51 28.19
CA THR A 246 -8.22 -6.13 29.27
C THR A 246 -6.77 -6.40 28.84
N ASP A 247 -5.87 -6.52 29.82
CA ASP A 247 -4.46 -6.88 29.57
C ASP A 247 -4.31 -8.25 28.89
N GLU A 248 -5.21 -9.20 29.19
CA GLU A 248 -5.21 -10.51 28.54
C GLU A 248 -5.57 -10.41 27.06
N GLU A 249 -6.62 -9.65 26.73
CA GLU A 249 -7.03 -9.40 25.34
C GLU A 249 -5.94 -8.64 24.59
N LEU A 250 -5.32 -7.63 25.22
CA LEU A 250 -4.24 -6.85 24.65
C LEU A 250 -3.02 -7.72 24.33
N ALA A 251 -2.65 -8.62 25.25
CA ALA A 251 -1.55 -9.57 25.05
C ALA A 251 -1.85 -10.58 23.93
N ARG A 252 -3.13 -10.91 23.70
CA ARG A 252 -3.59 -11.82 22.64
C ARG A 252 -3.82 -11.14 21.29
N ALA A 253 -4.02 -9.83 21.25
CA ALA A 253 -4.38 -9.08 20.04
C ALA A 253 -3.45 -9.35 18.83
N PRO A 254 -2.10 -9.39 18.97
CA PRO A 254 -1.20 -9.68 17.85
C PRO A 254 -1.37 -11.09 17.25
N TYR A 255 -1.92 -12.04 18.01
CA TYR A 255 -2.16 -13.41 17.54
C TYR A 255 -3.60 -13.58 17.05
N GLN A 256 -4.57 -12.89 17.67
CA GLN A 256 -5.96 -12.94 17.24
C GLN A 256 -6.11 -12.44 15.81
N VAL A 257 -5.46 -11.33 15.45
CA VAL A 257 -5.48 -10.82 14.07
C VAL A 257 -4.90 -11.81 13.06
N LEU A 258 -3.87 -12.58 13.44
CA LEU A 258 -3.29 -13.61 12.58
C LEU A 258 -4.18 -14.83 12.49
N ALA A 259 -4.91 -15.18 13.56
CA ALA A 259 -5.91 -16.23 13.53
C ALA A 259 -7.05 -15.89 12.55
N ASP A 260 -7.58 -14.67 12.61
CA ASP A 260 -8.61 -14.19 11.67
C ASP A 260 -8.08 -14.20 10.22
N TRP A 261 -6.84 -13.76 10.00
CA TRP A 261 -6.18 -13.81 8.69
C TRP A 261 -5.99 -15.25 8.19
N HIS A 262 -5.69 -16.20 9.09
CA HIS A 262 -5.47 -17.62 8.79
C HIS A 262 -6.72 -18.28 8.21
N GLU A 263 -7.90 -17.90 8.68
CA GLU A 263 -9.18 -18.47 8.23
C GLU A 263 -9.51 -18.08 6.78
N GLU A 264 -9.00 -16.94 6.31
CA GLU A 264 -9.31 -16.41 4.98
C GLU A 264 -8.25 -16.73 3.93
N HIS A 265 -7.01 -16.92 4.38
CA HIS A 265 -5.84 -16.98 3.52
C HIS A 265 -4.94 -18.18 3.83
N ASP A 266 -4.32 -18.71 2.77
CA ASP A 266 -3.40 -19.84 2.81
C ASP A 266 -2.10 -19.53 2.05
N GLY A 267 -1.19 -20.50 2.05
CA GLY A 267 0.07 -20.44 1.28
C GLY A 267 0.84 -19.13 1.47
N ASN A 268 1.21 -18.50 0.36
CA ASN A 268 2.09 -17.33 0.31
C ASN A 268 1.49 -16.04 0.91
N LEU A 269 0.23 -16.05 1.37
CA LEU A 269 -0.37 -14.95 2.14
C LEU A 269 -0.18 -15.11 3.65
N ARG A 270 0.25 -16.28 4.13
CA ARG A 270 0.58 -16.52 5.55
C ARG A 270 1.98 -16.02 5.86
N ILE A 271 2.13 -14.70 5.91
CA ILE A 271 3.36 -14.00 6.26
C ILE A 271 3.16 -13.26 7.58
N ILE A 272 3.99 -13.56 8.57
CA ILE A 272 3.98 -12.96 9.90
C ILE A 272 4.62 -11.57 9.82
N LEU A 273 4.01 -10.57 10.46
CA LEU A 273 4.54 -9.22 10.63
C LEU A 273 4.70 -8.93 12.14
N PRO A 274 5.84 -9.34 12.74
CA PRO A 274 5.94 -9.49 14.20
C PRO A 274 6.29 -8.18 14.92
N ASP A 275 6.76 -7.17 14.22
CA ASP A 275 7.43 -6.01 14.79
C ASP A 275 6.51 -4.85 15.20
N THR A 276 5.18 -5.00 15.05
CA THR A 276 4.20 -3.99 15.52
C THR A 276 4.46 -3.57 16.98
N TYR A 277 4.81 -4.54 17.84
CA TYR A 277 5.17 -4.32 19.24
C TYR A 277 6.53 -4.93 19.61
N GLY A 278 7.38 -5.16 18.61
CA GLY A 278 8.70 -5.77 18.76
C GLY A 278 8.75 -7.28 18.50
N THR A 279 9.62 -7.67 17.57
CA THR A 279 9.76 -9.04 17.06
C THR A 279 10.07 -10.06 18.14
N LYS A 280 11.01 -9.77 19.05
CA LYS A 280 11.46 -10.74 20.06
C LYS A 280 10.33 -11.16 20.99
N GLY A 281 9.63 -10.19 21.58
CA GLY A 281 8.51 -10.46 22.50
C GLY A 281 7.32 -11.13 21.80
N PHE A 282 7.09 -10.83 20.51
CA PHE A 282 6.12 -11.54 19.69
C PHE A 282 6.51 -13.02 19.51
N LEU A 283 7.74 -13.32 19.09
CA LEU A 283 8.18 -14.69 18.81
C LEU A 283 8.27 -15.56 20.07
N GLU A 284 8.70 -14.99 21.20
CA GLU A 284 8.75 -15.69 22.51
C GLU A 284 7.39 -16.23 22.96
N ARG A 285 6.30 -15.52 22.64
CA ARG A 285 4.93 -15.87 23.04
C ARG A 285 4.08 -16.39 21.87
N ALA A 286 4.66 -16.55 20.69
CA ALA A 286 3.96 -16.99 19.50
C ALA A 286 3.41 -18.42 19.69
N PRO A 287 2.10 -18.64 19.45
CA PRO A 287 1.53 -19.99 19.43
C PRO A 287 2.16 -20.89 18.36
N ASP A 288 2.24 -22.20 18.63
CA ASP A 288 2.96 -23.16 17.78
C ASP A 288 2.42 -23.24 16.34
N TRP A 289 1.13 -23.00 16.12
CA TRP A 289 0.54 -23.02 14.78
C TRP A 289 1.11 -21.92 13.85
N LEU A 290 1.69 -20.85 14.41
CA LEU A 290 2.39 -19.83 13.60
C LEU A 290 3.69 -20.35 13.01
N ALA A 291 4.33 -21.36 13.60
CA ALA A 291 5.53 -21.96 13.02
C ALA A 291 5.24 -22.62 11.66
N GLY A 292 3.98 -22.98 11.39
CA GLY A 292 3.52 -23.50 10.10
C GLY A 292 3.21 -22.44 9.03
N TRP A 293 3.39 -21.15 9.33
CA TRP A 293 3.23 -20.08 8.34
C TRP A 293 4.44 -19.99 7.40
N THR A 294 4.19 -19.48 6.19
CA THR A 294 5.14 -19.51 5.07
C THR A 294 6.39 -18.67 5.31
N GLY A 295 6.29 -17.57 6.07
CA GLY A 295 7.44 -16.72 6.35
C GLY A 295 7.15 -15.54 7.27
N ILE A 296 8.17 -14.72 7.45
CA ILE A 296 8.16 -13.49 8.26
C ILE A 296 8.57 -12.31 7.37
N ARG A 297 7.92 -11.16 7.54
CA ARG A 297 8.36 -9.87 6.99
C ARG A 297 9.11 -9.10 8.06
N ILE A 298 10.32 -8.66 7.72
CA ILE A 298 11.16 -7.79 8.57
C ILE A 298 10.95 -6.35 8.08
N ASP A 299 10.28 -5.52 8.88
CA ASP A 299 9.87 -4.16 8.50
C ASP A 299 10.50 -3.06 9.38
N SER A 300 11.28 -3.45 10.38
CA SER A 300 12.07 -2.56 11.23
C SER A 300 13.32 -3.26 11.78
N GLY A 301 14.30 -2.46 12.23
CA GLY A 301 15.57 -2.94 12.77
C GLY A 301 16.58 -3.35 11.71
N ASP A 302 17.61 -4.08 12.13
CA ASP A 302 18.62 -4.64 11.23
C ASP A 302 18.06 -5.88 10.49
N PRO A 303 18.13 -5.93 9.16
CA PRO A 303 17.54 -7.04 8.39
C PRO A 303 18.25 -8.38 8.61
N VAL A 304 19.55 -8.38 8.93
CA VAL A 304 20.30 -9.62 9.19
C VAL A 304 19.95 -10.15 10.57
N GLU A 305 19.96 -9.31 11.60
CA GLU A 305 19.56 -9.68 12.97
C GLU A 305 18.11 -10.19 13.02
N GLY A 306 17.20 -9.50 12.32
CA GLY A 306 15.81 -9.92 12.21
C GLY A 306 15.65 -11.30 11.55
N ALA A 307 16.45 -11.58 10.53
CA ALA A 307 16.44 -12.87 9.85
C ALA A 307 16.99 -13.99 10.74
N GLU A 308 18.13 -13.77 11.39
CA GLU A 308 18.72 -14.74 12.32
C GLU A 308 17.80 -15.03 13.51
N THR A 309 17.11 -14.01 14.04
CA THR A 309 16.11 -14.17 15.10
C THR A 309 14.95 -15.07 14.66
N ALA A 310 14.42 -14.86 13.45
CA ALA A 310 13.36 -15.68 12.88
C ALA A 310 13.80 -17.14 12.65
N ILE A 311 15.01 -17.33 12.09
CA ILE A 311 15.59 -18.66 11.85
C ILE A 311 15.78 -19.42 13.17
N ALA A 312 16.35 -18.77 14.18
CA ALA A 312 16.54 -19.39 15.49
C ALA A 312 15.21 -19.76 16.16
N TRP A 313 14.17 -18.92 16.01
CA TRP A 313 12.83 -19.23 16.50
C TRP A 313 12.27 -20.49 15.84
N TRP A 314 12.34 -20.61 14.51
CA TRP A 314 11.89 -21.83 13.82
C TRP A 314 12.70 -23.07 14.20
N GLN A 315 14.01 -22.96 14.35
CA GLN A 315 14.87 -24.09 14.74
C GLN A 315 14.62 -24.59 16.17
N SER A 316 14.08 -23.74 17.04
CA SER A 316 13.79 -24.08 18.44
C SER A 316 12.47 -24.85 18.64
N ARG A 317 11.69 -25.08 17.56
CA ARG A 317 10.35 -25.65 17.58
C ARG A 317 10.31 -27.03 16.91
#